data_AF-A0A2E9B8X3-F1
#
_entry.id   AF-A0A2E9B8X3-F1
#
_cell.length_a   1.000
_cell.length_b   1.000
_cell.length_c   1.000
_cell.angle_alpha   90.00
_cell.angle_beta   90.00
_cell.angle_gamma   90.00
#
_symmetry.space_group_name_H-M   'P 1'
#
loop_
_entity.id
_entity.type
_entity.pdbx_description
1 polymer ?
#
loop_
_entity_poly.entity_id
_entity_poly.type
_entity_poly.pdbx_seq_one_letter_code
_entity_poly.pdbx_strand_id
1 'polypeptide(L)' 'MQFERHAMSNSRFVETVDIVREMISEAGFGIVSEIDISANILQSMGEVFKPYLILGACMPKHAARGLEARPELGV' A
#
# COMPACT_ATOMS: atom_id res chain seq x y z
N MET A 1 1.60 -7.33 21.27
CA MET A 1 1.04 -6.33 20.34
C MET A 1 1.61 -6.66 18.96
N GLN A 2 0.77 -6.86 17.96
CA GLN A 2 1.19 -7.28 16.62
C GLN A 2 1.07 -6.07 15.70
N PHE A 3 2.21 -5.55 15.22
CA PHE A 3 2.27 -4.32 14.41
C PHE A 3 2.22 -4.60 12.90
N GLU A 4 2.32 -5.87 12.52
CA GLU A 4 2.32 -6.32 11.13
C GLU A 4 1.44 -7.56 10.99
N ARG A 5 0.77 -7.69 9.84
CA ARG A 5 0.10 -8.92 9.44
C ARG A 5 0.62 -9.32 8.08
N HIS A 6 0.96 -10.60 7.95
CA HIS A 6 1.46 -11.18 6.72
C HIS A 6 0.48 -12.22 6.20
N ALA A 7 0.32 -12.25 4.88
CA ALA A 7 -0.40 -13.29 4.15
C ALA A 7 0.39 -13.62 2.88
N MET A 8 0.29 -14.86 2.40
CA MET A 8 0.90 -15.30 1.16
C MET A 8 -0.19 -15.64 0.15
N SER A 9 0.04 -15.28 -1.11
CA SER A 9 -0.81 -15.66 -2.25
C SER A 9 -0.08 -16.68 -3.11
N ASN A 10 -0.82 -17.60 -3.71
CA ASN A 10 -0.29 -18.56 -4.69
C ASN A 10 -0.35 -18.00 -6.13
N SER A 11 -0.96 -16.83 -6.32
CA SER A 11 -1.05 -16.15 -7.62
C SER A 11 0.25 -15.45 -8.00
N ARG A 12 0.38 -15.05 -9.27
CA ARG A 12 1.53 -14.25 -9.70
C ARG A 12 1.52 -12.88 -9.04
N PHE A 13 2.65 -12.18 -9.07
CA PHE A 13 2.78 -10.85 -8.48
C PHE A 13 1.72 -9.88 -9.00
N VAL A 14 1.59 -9.74 -10.33
CA VAL A 14 0.64 -8.82 -10.95
C VAL A 14 -0.81 -9.16 -10.55
N GLU A 15 -1.17 -10.45 -10.64
CA GLU A 15 -2.50 -10.93 -10.24
C GLU A 15 -2.78 -10.67 -8.74
N THR A 16 -1.77 -10.87 -7.88
CA THR A 16 -1.88 -10.60 -6.44
C THR A 16 -2.08 -9.11 -6.19
N VAL A 17 -1.37 -8.23 -6.92
CA VAL A 17 -1.56 -6.79 -6.79
C VAL A 17 -2.99 -6.42 -7.17
N ASP A 18 -3.53 -6.92 -8.28
CA ASP A 18 -4.89 -6.61 -8.72
C ASP A 18 -5.94 -7.09 -7.71
N ILE A 19 -5.80 -8.31 -7.19
CA ILE A 19 -6.65 -8.84 -6.10
C ILE A 19 -6.57 -7.92 -4.88
N VAL A 20 -5.37 -7.48 -4.47
CA VAL A 20 -5.22 -6.59 -3.31
C VAL A 20 -5.87 -5.24 -3.57
N ARG A 21 -5.77 -4.67 -4.78
CA ARG A 21 -6.43 -3.41 -5.14
C ARG A 21 -7.95 -3.52 -5.04
N GLU A 22 -8.52 -4.61 -5.55
CA GLU A 22 -9.95 -4.90 -5.46
C GLU A 22 -10.39 -5.03 -3.99
N MET A 23 -9.71 -5.84 -3.20
CA MET A 23 -10.02 -6.03 -1.78
C MET A 23 -9.91 -4.74 -0.94
N ILE A 24 -8.93 -3.88 -1.23
CA ILE A 24 -8.80 -2.55 -0.61
C ILE A 24 -10.06 -1.72 -0.90
N SER A 25 -10.48 -1.68 -2.17
CA SER A 25 -11.68 -0.95 -2.60
C SER A 25 -12.95 -1.51 -1.97
N GLU A 26 -13.14 -2.83 -1.96
CA GLU A 26 -14.30 -3.49 -1.34
C GLU A 26 -14.38 -3.24 0.16
N ALA A 27 -13.23 -3.15 0.84
CA ALA A 27 -13.15 -2.80 2.26
C ALA A 27 -13.44 -1.31 2.54
N GLY A 28 -13.67 -0.48 1.51
CA GLY A 28 -13.98 0.94 1.62
C GLY A 28 -12.75 1.85 1.73
N PHE A 29 -11.55 1.32 1.48
CA PHE A 29 -10.32 2.09 1.39
C PHE A 29 -10.08 2.55 -0.05
N GLY A 30 -9.49 3.72 -0.22
CA GLY A 30 -8.94 4.19 -1.48
C GLY A 30 -7.42 4.10 -1.48
N ILE A 31 -6.81 3.80 -2.63
CA ILE A 31 -5.36 3.87 -2.81
C ILE A 31 -4.98 5.33 -3.04
N VAL A 32 -4.12 5.88 -2.18
CA VAL A 32 -3.68 7.28 -2.21
C VAL A 32 -2.24 7.44 -2.68
N SER A 33 -1.46 6.37 -2.71
CA SER A 33 -0.10 6.36 -3.25
C SER A 33 0.30 4.97 -3.71
N GLU A 34 1.06 4.88 -4.79
CA GLU A 34 1.70 3.67 -5.26
C GLU A 34 3.18 3.92 -5.49
N ILE A 35 4.05 3.03 -4.99
CA ILE A 35 5.50 3.16 -5.11
C ILE A 35 6.08 1.85 -5.63
N ASP A 36 6.56 1.85 -6.88
CA ASP A 36 7.34 0.74 -7.43
C ASP A 36 8.79 0.84 -6.96
N ILE A 37 9.11 0.10 -5.90
CA ILE A 37 10.44 0.08 -5.30
C ILE A 37 11.45 -0.55 -6.27
N SER A 38 11.04 -1.57 -7.01
CA SER A 38 11.89 -2.23 -8.00
C SER A 38 12.32 -1.26 -9.12
N ALA A 39 11.37 -0.48 -9.66
CA ALA A 39 11.68 0.56 -10.64
C ALA A 39 12.55 1.67 -10.05
N ASN A 40 12.27 2.11 -8.81
CA ASN A 40 13.04 3.16 -8.14
C ASN A 40 14.50 2.74 -7.87
N ILE A 41 14.74 1.50 -7.43
CA ILE A 41 16.10 0.97 -7.21
C ILE A 41 16.85 0.91 -8.54
N LEU A 42 16.20 0.41 -9.60
CA LEU A 42 16.80 0.36 -10.93
C LEU A 42 17.19 1.76 -11.42
N GLN A 43 16.30 2.75 -11.26
CA GLN A 43 16.56 4.12 -11.71
C GLN A 43 17.66 4.81 -10.89
N SER A 44 17.70 4.59 -9.58
CA SER A 44 18.61 5.31 -8.68
C SER A 44 20.00 4.68 -8.58
N MET A 45 20.08 3.35 -8.60
CA MET A 45 21.31 2.60 -8.35
C MET A 45 21.74 1.74 -9.55
N GLY A 46 20.89 1.57 -10.56
CA GLY A 46 21.16 0.69 -11.70
C GLY A 46 21.04 -0.80 -11.37
N GLU A 47 20.54 -1.14 -10.19
CA GLU A 47 20.45 -2.52 -9.71
C GLU A 47 19.08 -3.13 -10.02
N VAL A 48 19.08 -4.39 -10.45
CA VAL A 48 17.84 -5.15 -10.67
C VAL A 48 17.37 -5.72 -9.35
N PHE A 49 16.14 -5.36 -8.94
CA PHE A 49 15.51 -5.86 -7.74
C PHE A 49 14.28 -6.73 -8.07
N LYS A 50 13.91 -7.61 -7.14
CA LYS A 50 12.67 -8.41 -7.27
C LYS A 50 11.44 -7.49 -7.31
N PRO A 51 10.32 -7.90 -7.94
CA PRO A 51 9.08 -7.12 -7.94
C PRO A 51 8.67 -6.72 -6.51
N TYR A 52 8.53 -5.42 -6.28
CA TYR A 52 8.21 -4.88 -4.97
C TYR A 52 7.40 -3.58 -5.10
N LEU A 53 6.17 -3.60 -4.63
CA LEU A 53 5.21 -2.50 -4.71
C LEU A 53 4.72 -2.15 -3.31
N ILE A 54 4.68 -0.86 -2.99
CA ILE A 54 4.03 -0.35 -1.78
C ILE A 54 2.75 0.37 -2.19
N LEU A 55 1.63 -0.04 -1.59
CA LEU A 55 0.33 0.62 -1.75
C LEU A 55 -0.02 1.34 -0.44
N GLY A 56 -0.16 2.66 -0.52
CA GLY A 56 -0.72 3.45 0.56
C GLY A 56 -2.24 3.49 0.42
N ALA A 57 -2.96 2.98 1.42
CA ALA A 57 -4.42 2.93 1.41
C ALA A 57 -4.99 3.79 2.56
N CYS A 58 -6.07 4.51 2.29
CA CYS A 58 -6.72 5.41 3.25
C CYS A 58 -8.24 5.29 3.16
N MET A 59 -8.92 5.29 4.30
CA MET A 59 -10.38 5.40 4.35
C MET A 59 -10.78 6.83 4.72
N PRO A 60 -11.27 7.66 3.78
CA PRO A 60 -11.39 9.11 3.97
C PRO A 60 -12.27 9.51 5.17
N LYS A 61 -13.37 8.78 5.40
CA LYS A 61 -14.28 9.04 6.53
C LYS A 61 -13.60 8.86 7.89
N HIS A 62 -12.63 7.97 8.00
CA HIS A 62 -11.88 7.74 9.24
C HIS A 62 -10.70 8.69 9.34
N ALA A 63 -10.00 8.94 8.23
CA ALA A 63 -8.92 9.91 8.19
C ALA A 63 -9.38 11.32 8.60
N ALA A 64 -10.50 11.80 8.05
CA ALA A 64 -11.06 13.10 8.42
C ALA A 64 -11.33 13.21 9.93
N ARG A 65 -12.03 12.22 10.51
CA ARG A 65 -12.31 12.16 11.95
C ARG A 65 -11.04 12.12 12.80
N GLY A 66 -10.02 11.39 12.35
CA GLY A 66 -8.73 11.31 13.04
C GLY A 66 -8.02 12.65 13.05
N LEU A 67 -7.91 13.28 11.89
CA LEU A 67 -7.24 14.57 11.72
C LEU A 67 -7.96 15.72 12.44
N GLU A 68 -9.30 15.69 12.49
CA GLU A 68 -10.10 16.63 13.29
C GLU A 68 -9.79 16.52 14.79
N ALA A 69 -9.61 15.29 15.29
CA ALA A 69 -9.28 15.06 16.69
C ALA A 69 -7.81 15.38 17.01
N ARG A 70 -6.90 15.01 16.11
CA ARG A 70 -5.45 15.09 16.27
C ARG A 70 -4.77 15.31 14.91
N PRO A 71 -4.48 16.57 14.52
CA PRO A 71 -3.87 16.89 13.23
C PRO A 71 -2.52 16.19 12.99
N GLU A 72 -1.78 15.89 14.05
CA GLU A 72 -0.49 15.20 13.99
C GLU A 72 -0.58 13.73 13.52
N LEU A 73 -1.78 13.16 13.38
CA LEU A 73 -1.97 11.80 12.84
C LEU A 73 -1.63 11.69 11.35
N GLY A 74 -1.46 12.81 10.64
CA GLY A 74 -1.17 12.82 9.20
C GLY A 74 0.32 12.68 8.84
N VAL A 75 1.22 12.48 9.82
CA VAL A 75 2.67 12.37 9.61
C VAL A 75 3.15 10.96 9.29
#